data_AF-A0A356K663-F1
#
_entry.id   AF-A0A356K663-F1
#
_cell.length_a   1.000
_cell.length_b   1.000
_cell.length_c   1.000
_cell.angle_alpha   90.00
_cell.angle_beta   90.00
_cell.angle_gamma   90.00
#
_symmetry.space_group_name_H-M   'P 1'
#
loop_
_entity.id
_entity.type
_entity.pdbx_description
1 polymer ?
#
loop_
_entity_poly.entity_id
_entity_poly.type
_entity_poly.pdbx_seq_one_letter_code
_entity_poly.pdbx_strand_id
1 'polypeptide(L)' 'QDNLVEVKLLEFCIRQALEAKTPRVMAVLEPLRVTVTNFEGEDEVLDAPWHPQQPEMGIRKLVFGREL' A
#
# COMPACT_ATOMS: atom_id res chain seq x y z
N GLN A 1 -26.38 32.78 3.28
CA GLN A 1 -25.82 31.74 4.16
C GLN A 1 -24.64 31.15 3.41
N ASP A 2 -23.43 31.53 3.79
CA ASP A 2 -22.22 30.94 3.20
C ASP A 2 -22.09 29.51 3.73
N ASN A 3 -22.37 28.53 2.88
CA ASN A 3 -22.04 27.13 3.14
C ASN A 3 -20.53 26.95 2.96
N LEU A 4 -19.76 27.40 3.95
CA LEU A 4 -18.35 27.07 4.08
C LEU A 4 -18.25 25.59 4.44
N VAL A 5 -18.09 24.77 3.41
CA VAL A 5 -17.77 23.35 3.58
C VAL A 5 -16.36 23.26 4.14
N GLU A 6 -16.22 22.64 5.31
CA GLU A 6 -14.92 22.40 5.90
C GLU A 6 -14.09 21.47 5.01
N VAL A 7 -12.84 21.83 4.77
CA VAL A 7 -11.89 21.02 3.98
C VAL A 7 -11.79 19.59 4.52
N LYS A 8 -11.94 19.41 5.84
CA LYS A 8 -11.97 18.10 6.50
C LYS A 8 -13.09 17.19 5.98
N LEU A 9 -14.27 17.74 5.70
CA LEU A 9 -15.38 16.96 5.15
C LEU A 9 -15.09 16.50 3.72
N LEU A 10 -14.46 17.37 2.93
CA LEU A 10 -14.02 17.03 1.57
C LEU A 10 -12.96 15.92 1.59
N GLU A 11 -11.93 16.05 2.42
CA GLU A 11 -10.89 15.03 2.60
C GLU A 11 -11.47 13.68 3.02
N PHE A 12 -12.43 13.70 3.95
CA PHE A 12 -13.13 12.48 4.39
C PHE A 12 -13.85 11.79 3.22
N CYS A 13 -14.65 12.54 2.45
CA CYS A 13 -15.36 11.98 1.30
C CYS A 13 -14.40 11.41 0.25
N ILE A 14 -13.30 12.10 -0.03
CA ILE A 14 -12.28 11.63 -0.98
C ILE A 14 -11.62 10.34 -0.47
N ARG A 15 -11.23 10.30 0.81
CA ARG A 15 -10.62 9.11 1.43
C ARG A 15 -11.56 7.91 1.39
N GLN A 16 -12.83 8.09 1.73
CA GLN A 16 -13.83 7.02 1.64
C GLN A 16 -14.01 6.52 0.21
N ALA A 17 -14.08 7.43 -0.77
CA ALA A 17 -14.22 7.05 -2.17
C ALA A 17 -13.00 6.27 -2.70
N LEU A 18 -11.79 6.63 -2.26
CA LEU A 18 -10.55 5.98 -2.67
C LEU A 18 -10.32 4.62 -1.98
N GLU A 19 -10.70 4.48 -0.70
CA GLU A 19 -10.56 3.22 0.04
C GLU A 19 -11.22 2.04 -0.70
N ALA A 20 -12.38 2.28 -1.32
CA ALA A 20 -13.14 1.25 -2.01
C ALA A 20 -12.71 0.99 -3.47
N LYS A 21 -11.75 1.75 -4.04
CA LYS A 21 -11.42 1.64 -5.47
C LYS A 21 -9.94 1.48 -5.75
N THR A 22 -9.09 1.71 -4.76
CA THR A 22 -7.66 1.89 -4.99
C THR A 22 -6.89 0.66 -4.51
N PRO A 23 -5.98 0.10 -5.33
CA PRO A 23 -5.08 -0.96 -4.88
C PRO A 23 -4.11 -0.43 -3.80
N ARG A 24 -3.83 -1.25 -2.79
CA ARG A 24 -2.86 -0.98 -1.73
C ARG A 24 -1.47 -1.40 -2.20
N VAL A 25 -0.57 -0.43 -2.27
CA VAL A 25 0.82 -0.63 -2.68
C VAL A 25 1.77 -0.32 -1.54
N MET A 26 2.98 -0.89 -1.61
CA MET A 26 4.05 -0.56 -0.67
C MET A 26 4.90 0.51 -1.34
N ALA A 27 5.17 1.60 -0.62
CA ALA A 27 6.07 2.65 -1.03
C ALA A 27 6.87 3.10 0.19
N VAL A 28 8.15 3.36 -0.01
CA VAL A 28 9.04 3.92 1.02
C VAL A 28 9.27 5.37 0.64
N LEU A 29 8.80 6.31 1.46
CA LEU A 29 8.92 7.74 1.17
C LEU A 29 10.35 8.24 1.40
N GLU A 30 10.98 7.78 2.48
CA GLU A 30 12.34 8.13 2.87
C GLU A 30 13.13 6.83 3.09
N PRO A 31 13.81 6.30 2.04
CA PRO A 31 14.43 4.99 2.10
C PRO A 31 15.67 5.00 2.99
N LEU A 32 15.70 4.07 3.94
CA LEU A 32 16.89 3.68 4.66
C LEU A 32 17.20 2.23 4.27
N ARG A 33 18.37 2.01 3.68
CA ARG A 33 18.78 0.67 3.24
C ARG A 33 18.87 -0.27 4.44
N VAL A 34 18.21 -1.41 4.36
CA VAL A 34 18.28 -2.47 5.38
C VAL A 34 18.86 -3.74 4.77
N THR A 35 19.72 -4.42 5.52
CA THR A 35 20.29 -5.72 5.13
C THR A 35 19.92 -6.78 6.15
N VAL A 36 19.27 -7.84 5.70
CA VAL A 36 18.91 -9.00 6.53
C VAL A 36 20.10 -9.95 6.59
N THR A 37 20.77 -10.04 7.75
CA THR A 37 22.06 -10.74 7.88
C THR A 37 21.94 -12.26 7.84
N ASN A 38 20.80 -12.79 8.29
CA ASN A 38 20.47 -14.22 8.32
C ASN A 38 19.64 -14.68 7.12
N PHE A 39 19.60 -13.89 6.04
CA PHE A 39 18.98 -14.30 4.78
C PHE A 39 20.04 -14.94 3.88
N GLU A 40 19.98 -16.26 3.76
CA GLU A 40 20.95 -17.11 3.04
C GLU A 40 20.43 -17.59 1.66
N GLY A 41 19.17 -17.27 1.32
CA GLY A 41 18.51 -17.71 0.09
C GLY A 41 18.57 -16.71 -1.08
N GLU A 42 18.02 -17.13 -2.22
CA GLU A 42 17.76 -16.26 -3.37
C GLU A 42 16.52 -15.37 -3.11
N ASP A 43 16.33 -14.35 -3.96
CA ASP A 43 15.17 -13.48 -3.87
C ASP A 43 13.87 -14.28 -3.96
N GLU A 44 13.01 -14.12 -2.95
CA GLU A 44 11.74 -14.83 -2.85
C GLU A 44 10.61 -14.00 -3.46
N VAL A 45 9.74 -14.66 -4.22
CA VAL A 45 8.53 -14.05 -4.76
C VAL A 45 7.36 -14.38 -3.86
N LEU A 46 6.85 -13.36 -3.17
CA LEU A 46 5.72 -13.44 -2.25
C LEU A 46 4.43 -12.99 -2.95
N ASP A 47 3.35 -13.72 -2.69
CA ASP A 47 2.02 -13.37 -3.17
C ASP A 47 1.29 -12.52 -2.10
N ALA A 48 0.84 -11.32 -2.47
CA ALA A 48 0.07 -10.44 -1.61
C ALA A 48 -1.19 -9.92 -2.31
N PRO A 49 -2.33 -9.78 -1.64
CA PRO A 49 -3.53 -9.22 -2.24
C PRO A 49 -3.32 -7.75 -2.62
N TRP A 50 -3.93 -7.31 -3.73
CA TRP A 50 -3.96 -5.87 -4.07
C TRP A 50 -4.75 -5.07 -3.03
N HIS A 51 -5.81 -5.64 -2.45
CA HIS A 51 -6.60 -4.97 -1.44
C HIS A 51 -7.23 -5.99 -0.46
N PRO A 52 -6.98 -5.91 0.85
CA PRO A 52 -7.48 -6.87 1.86
C PRO A 52 -9.00 -7.06 1.89
N GLN A 53 -9.75 -5.99 1.56
CA GLN A 53 -11.21 -6.02 1.60
C GLN A 53 -11.84 -6.25 0.21
N GLN A 54 -11.02 -6.35 -0.85
CA GLN A 54 -11.50 -6.59 -2.23
C GLN A 54 -10.74 -7.75 -2.86
N PRO A 55 -11.09 -9.00 -2.52
CA PRO A 55 -10.46 -10.19 -3.08
C PRO A 55 -10.54 -10.26 -4.60
N GLU A 56 -11.55 -9.63 -5.22
CA GLU A 56 -11.75 -9.54 -6.66
C GLU A 56 -10.65 -8.77 -7.40
N MET A 57 -9.92 -7.89 -6.70
CA MET A 57 -8.75 -7.20 -7.27
C MET A 57 -7.56 -8.14 -7.49
N GLY A 58 -7.61 -9.34 -6.92
CA GLY A 58 -6.60 -10.38 -7.11
C GLY A 58 -5.33 -10.15 -6.30
N ILE A 59 -4.25 -10.78 -6.77
CA ILE A 59 -2.98 -10.91 -6.06
C ILE A 59 -1.87 -10.29 -6.91
N ARG A 60 -0.88 -9.71 -6.24
CA ARG A 60 0.37 -9.24 -6.83
C ARG A 60 1.56 -10.00 -6.26
N LYS A 61 2.58 -10.13 -7.10
CA LYS A 61 3.86 -10.70 -6.75
C LYS A 61 4.79 -9.61 -6.22
N LEU A 62 5.37 -9.83 -5.06
CA LEU A 62 6.33 -8.97 -4.39
C LEU A 62 7.66 -9.70 -4.30
N VAL A 63 8.75 -9.03 -4.62
CA VAL A 63 10.08 -9.60 -4.45
C VAL A 63 10.60 -9.21 -3.08
N PHE A 64 11.01 -10.20 -2.31
CA PHE A 64 11.69 -10.02 -1.04
C PHE A 64 13.11 -10.56 -1.18
N GLY A 65 14.10 -9.70 -0.92
CA GLY A 65 15.50 -10.05 -0.99
C GLY A 65 16.24 -9.73 0.31
N ARG A 66 17.55 -9.98 0.29
CA ARG A 66 18.44 -9.65 1.40
C ARG A 66 18.53 -8.15 1.68
N GLU A 67 18.34 -7.34 0.65
CA GLU A 67 18.40 -5.88 0.72
C GLU A 67 17.02 -5.27 0.46
N LEU A 68 16.61 -4.35 1.33
CA LEU A 68 15.32 -3.66 1.30
C LEU A 68 15.51 -2.15 1.26
#